data_AF-A0A8T5V1W8-F1
#
_entry.id   AF-A0A8T5V1W8-F1
#
_cell.length_a   1.000
_cell.length_b   1.000
_cell.length_c   1.000
_cell.angle_alpha   90.00
_cell.angle_beta   90.00
_cell.angle_gamma   90.00
#
_symmetry.space_group_name_H-M   'P 1'
#
loop_
_entity.id
_entity.type
_entity.pdbx_description
1 polymer ?
#
loop_
_entity_poly.entity_id
_entity_poly.type
_entity_poly.pdbx_seq_one_letter_code
_entity_poly.pdbx_strand_id
1 'polypeptide(L)'
;MLKFIDSEVSPEIYLFLKDRLENLECYMNNEYSIKLGMDYNEHYEQLTIEVSILTPEHLMPKDFESAIKIFMDHLGTIENFYEAQCSIFDKSCSKALRC
;
A
#
# COMPACT_ATOMS: atom_id res chain seq x y z
N MET A 1 -7.42 -10.08 6.50
CA MET A 1 -6.04 -9.58 6.37
C MET A 1 -5.61 -9.91 4.96
N LEU A 2 -5.25 -8.89 4.17
CA LEU A 2 -4.83 -9.04 2.79
C LEU A 2 -3.32 -8.78 2.73
N LYS A 3 -2.59 -9.50 1.88
CA LYS A 3 -1.14 -9.34 1.73
C LYS A 3 -0.79 -9.24 0.26
N PHE A 4 0.10 -8.30 -0.07
CA PHE A 4 0.75 -8.24 -1.38
C PHE A 4 2.27 -8.22 -1.21
N ILE A 5 2.97 -8.75 -2.20
CA ILE A 5 4.42 -8.97 -2.18
C ILE A 5 5.00 -8.40 -3.48
N ASP A 6 6.04 -7.59 -3.36
CA ASP A 6 6.84 -7.10 -4.46
C ASP A 6 8.29 -7.57 -4.27
N SER A 7 8.82 -8.31 -5.24
CA SER A 7 10.14 -8.95 -5.20
C SER A 7 11.23 -8.16 -5.92
N GLU A 8 10.95 -6.93 -6.37
CA GLU A 8 11.89 -6.10 -7.13
C GLU A 8 12.11 -4.73 -6.47
N VAL A 9 12.12 -4.70 -5.13
CA VAL A 9 12.22 -3.47 -4.35
C VAL A 9 13.64 -3.31 -3.82
N SER A 10 14.44 -2.45 -4.47
CA SER A 10 15.76 -2.09 -3.96
C SER A 10 15.66 -1.36 -2.61
N PRO A 11 16.74 -1.33 -1.80
CA PRO A 11 16.74 -0.62 -0.52
C PRO A 11 16.38 0.86 -0.63
N GLU A 12 16.80 1.54 -1.71
CA GLU A 12 16.48 2.95 -1.94
C GLU A 12 14.99 3.16 -2.25
N ILE A 13 14.41 2.29 -3.08
CA ILE A 13 12.97 2.30 -3.38
C ILE A 13 12.20 2.02 -2.10
N TYR A 14 12.61 1.03 -1.30
CA TYR A 14 11.98 0.70 -0.03
C TYR A 14 11.95 1.91 0.93
N LEU A 15 13.08 2.61 1.11
CA LEU A 15 13.14 3.78 2.00
C LEU A 15 12.19 4.88 1.53
N PHE A 16 12.10 5.11 0.22
CA PHE A 16 11.16 6.08 -0.36
C PHE A 16 9.70 5.66 -0.15
N LEU A 17 9.38 4.39 -0.43
CA LEU A 17 8.03 3.84 -0.29
C LEU A 17 7.57 3.81 1.17
N LYS A 18 8.46 3.45 2.09
CA LYS A 18 8.16 3.39 3.52
C LYS A 18 7.64 4.72 4.05
N ASP A 19 8.35 5.83 3.78
CA ASP A 19 7.92 7.17 4.18
C ASP A 19 6.54 7.51 3.63
N ARG A 20 6.27 7.19 2.36
CA ARG A 20 4.99 7.50 1.71
C ARG A 20 3.83 6.65 2.24
N LEU A 21 4.07 5.36 2.46
CA LEU A 21 3.07 4.41 2.93
C LEU A 21 2.76 4.59 4.42
N GLU A 22 3.73 4.94 5.25
CA GLU A 22 3.48 5.33 6.66
C GLU A 22 2.60 6.57 6.76
N ASN A 23 2.72 7.49 5.79
CA ASN A 23 1.88 8.68 5.70
C ASN A 23 0.56 8.45 4.93
N LEU A 24 0.29 7.24 4.43
CA LEU A 24 -0.93 6.95 3.65
C LEU A 24 -2.20 7.23 4.45
N GLU A 25 -2.19 7.00 5.76
CA GLU A 25 -3.32 7.30 6.66
C GLU A 25 -3.76 8.77 6.57
N CYS A 26 -2.83 9.70 6.29
CA CYS A 26 -3.16 11.12 6.12
C CYS A 26 -3.91 11.41 4.81
N TYR A 27 -3.82 10.52 3.82
CA TYR A 27 -4.44 10.67 2.50
C TYR A 27 -5.73 9.87 2.35
N MET A 28 -5.98 8.90 3.25
CA MET A 28 -7.14 8.04 3.24
C MET A 28 -8.13 8.49 4.32
N ASN A 29 -8.96 9.50 3.99
CA ASN A 29 -10.11 9.85 4.84
C ASN A 29 -11.25 8.88 4.56
N ASN A 30 -11.48 7.94 5.47
CA ASN A 30 -12.34 6.80 5.25
C ASN A 30 -13.24 6.52 6.47
N GLU A 31 -14.46 6.08 6.21
CA GLU A 31 -15.38 5.52 7.21
C GLU A 31 -14.87 4.20 7.82
N TYR A 32 -13.91 3.54 7.17
CA TYR A 32 -13.17 2.37 7.65
C TYR A 32 -11.77 2.78 8.14
N SER A 33 -11.30 2.16 9.22
CA SER A 33 -9.92 2.35 9.69
C SER A 33 -9.01 1.37 8.97
N ILE A 34 -7.96 1.88 8.33
CA ILE A 34 -7.00 1.08 7.56
C ILE A 34 -5.66 1.18 8.23
N LYS A 35 -5.04 0.02 8.46
CA LYS A 35 -3.68 -0.09 8.99
C LYS A 35 -2.82 -0.90 8.02
N LEU A 36 -1.65 -0.37 7.71
CA LEU A 36 -0.63 -1.06 6.93
C LEU A 36 0.43 -1.67 7.86
N GLY A 37 0.76 -2.94 7.63
CA GLY A 37 2.00 -3.56 8.09
C GLY A 37 2.96 -3.65 6.91
N MET A 38 4.24 -3.38 7.15
CA MET A 38 5.26 -3.48 6.12
C MET A 38 6.45 -4.28 6.66
N ASP A 39 6.95 -5.20 5.86
CA ASP A 39 8.14 -6.00 6.14
C ASP A 39 9.04 -6.01 4.90
N TYR A 40 10.32 -5.75 5.09
CA TYR A 40 11.29 -5.70 3.99
C TYR A 40 12.41 -6.70 4.22
N ASN A 41 12.59 -7.61 3.26
CA ASN A 41 13.66 -8.56 3.23
C ASN A 41 14.75 -8.10 2.27
N GLU A 42 15.80 -7.50 2.83
CA GLU A 42 16.95 -6.98 2.06
C GLU A 42 17.68 -8.08 1.28
N HIS A 43 17.74 -9.31 1.79
CA HIS A 43 18.44 -10.40 1.11
C HIS A 43 17.74 -10.81 -0.21
N TYR A 44 16.42 -10.70 -0.25
CA TYR A 44 15.61 -11.03 -1.42
C TYR A 44 15.07 -9.79 -2.15
N GLU A 45 15.47 -8.58 -1.73
CA GLU A 45 14.93 -7.32 -2.23
C GLU A 45 13.39 -7.31 -2.29
N GLN A 46 12.77 -7.89 -1.26
CA GLN A 46 11.34 -8.18 -1.24
C GLN A 46 10.62 -7.33 -0.20
N LEU A 47 9.61 -6.57 -0.63
CA LEU A 47 8.70 -5.84 0.23
C LEU A 47 7.37 -6.60 0.35
N THR A 48 6.97 -6.88 1.59
CA THR A 48 5.65 -7.44 1.91
C THR A 48 4.82 -6.38 2.60
N ILE A 49 3.60 -6.16 2.10
CA ILE A 49 2.66 -5.21 2.67
C ILE A 49 1.39 -5.94 3.09
N GLU A 50 1.05 -5.79 4.36
CA GLU A 50 -0.15 -6.35 4.98
C GLU A 50 -1.18 -5.24 5.17
N VAL A 51 -2.39 -5.45 4.65
CA VAL A 51 -3.50 -4.51 4.78
C VAL A 51 -4.51 -5.07 5.78
N SER A 52 -4.76 -4.30 6.84
CA SER A 52 -5.80 -4.56 7.82
C SER A 52 -6.87 -3.47 7.72
N ILE A 53 -8.09 -3.87 7.41
CA ILE A 53 -9.25 -2.97 7.32
C ILE A 53 -10.17 -3.31 8.49
N LEU A 54 -10.39 -2.32 9.35
CA LEU A 54 -11.27 -2.38 10.51
C LEU A 54 -12.58 -1.69 10.16
N THR A 55 -13.63 -2.48 10.10
CA THR A 55 -14.98 -2.01 9.79
C THR A 55 -15.79 -1.85 11.07
N PRO A 56 -16.34 -0.65 11.36
CA PRO A 56 -17.31 -0.49 12.44
C PRO A 56 -18.52 -1.42 12.23
N GLU A 57 -19.03 -2.02 13.30
CA GLU A 57 -20.11 -3.01 13.23
C GLU A 57 -21.36 -2.51 12.50
N HIS A 58 -21.69 -1.23 12.67
CA HIS A 58 -22.83 -0.59 12.01
C HIS A 58 -22.64 -0.36 10.49
N LEU A 59 -21.40 -0.41 10.00
CA LEU A 59 -21.05 -0.32 8.58
C LEU A 59 -20.76 -1.69 7.96
N MET A 60 -20.78 -2.76 8.76
CA MET A 60 -20.47 -4.09 8.27
C MET A 60 -21.64 -4.60 7.40
N PRO A 61 -21.39 -4.96 6.12
CA PRO A 61 -22.43 -5.50 5.27
C PRO A 61 -22.98 -6.80 5.84
N LYS A 62 -24.28 -7.03 5.63
CA LYS A 62 -24.96 -8.26 6.07
C LYS A 62 -24.67 -9.44 5.15
N ASP A 63 -24.32 -9.17 3.90
CA ASP A 63 -23.94 -10.16 2.91
C ASP A 63 -22.44 -10.17 2.65
N PHE A 64 -21.93 -11.35 2.33
CA PHE A 64 -20.51 -11.59 2.14
C PHE A 64 -19.95 -10.92 0.88
N GLU A 65 -20.73 -10.83 -0.19
CA GLU A 65 -20.29 -10.24 -1.46
C GLU A 65 -20.01 -8.75 -1.32
N SER A 66 -20.90 -8.01 -0.65
CA SER A 66 -20.70 -6.59 -0.36
C SER A 66 -19.50 -6.36 0.57
N ALA A 67 -19.29 -7.24 1.55
CA ALA A 67 -18.11 -7.18 2.41
C ALA A 67 -16.81 -7.38 1.60
N ILE A 68 -16.75 -8.40 0.75
CA ILE A 68 -15.61 -8.61 -0.16
C ILE A 68 -15.37 -7.39 -1.03
N LYS A 69 -16.42 -6.82 -1.62
CA LYS A 69 -16.30 -5.66 -2.50
C LYS A 69 -15.62 -4.48 -1.80
N ILE A 70 -16.03 -4.18 -0.57
CA ILE A 70 -15.40 -3.14 0.25
C ILE A 70 -13.91 -3.47 0.44
N PHE A 71 -13.56 -4.70 0.82
CA PHE A 71 -12.15 -5.06 1.02
C PHE A 71 -11.32 -4.93 -0.26
N MET A 72 -11.86 -5.34 -1.41
CA MET A 72 -11.17 -5.26 -2.70
C MET A 72 -11.03 -3.82 -3.20
N ASP A 73 -12.04 -2.97 -3.01
CA ASP A 73 -11.98 -1.55 -3.40
C ASP A 73 -10.87 -0.81 -2.64
N HIS A 74 -10.74 -1.09 -1.33
CA HIS A 74 -9.67 -0.51 -0.52
C HIS A 74 -8.29 -1.08 -0.87
N LEU A 75 -8.20 -2.38 -1.12
CA LEU A 75 -6.95 -3.00 -1.58
C LEU A 75 -6.49 -2.35 -2.89
N GLY A 76 -7.38 -2.24 -3.88
CA GLY A 76 -7.06 -1.61 -5.15
C GLY A 76 -6.65 -0.13 -5.00
N THR A 77 -7.23 0.59 -4.03
CA THR A 77 -6.80 1.97 -3.74
C THR A 77 -5.35 2.02 -3.23
N ILE A 78 -4.98 1.09 -2.35
CA ILE A 78 -3.63 0.99 -1.78
C ILE A 78 -2.63 0.56 -2.86
N GLU A 79 -2.98 -0.42 -3.69
CA GLU A 79 -2.16 -0.87 -4.83
C GLU A 79 -1.92 0.26 -5.83
N ASN A 80 -2.97 1.00 -6.21
CA ASN A 80 -2.83 2.15 -7.11
C ASN A 80 -1.93 3.25 -6.51
N PHE A 81 -2.06 3.51 -5.21
CA PHE A 81 -1.18 4.47 -4.54
C PHE A 81 0.28 3.99 -4.56
N TYR A 82 0.51 2.72 -4.24
CA TYR A 82 1.83 2.08 -4.29
C TYR A 82 2.48 2.22 -5.66
N GLU A 83 1.79 1.79 -6.72
CA GLU A 83 2.27 1.87 -8.10
C GLU A 83 2.58 3.32 -8.52
N ALA A 84 1.75 4.27 -8.10
CA ALA A 84 1.98 5.68 -8.36
C ALA A 84 3.28 6.18 -7.68
N GLN A 85 3.56 5.75 -6.45
CA GLN A 85 4.81 6.11 -5.76
C GLN A 85 6.02 5.49 -6.44
N CYS A 86 5.95 4.22 -6.86
CA CYS A 86 7.03 3.60 -7.65
C CYS A 86 7.30 4.40 -8.93
N SER A 87 6.26 4.77 -9.68
CA SER A 87 6.42 5.59 -10.90
C SER A 87 7.03 6.97 -10.62
N ILE A 88 6.72 7.59 -9.48
CA ILE A 88 7.30 8.87 -9.07
C ILE A 88 8.80 8.71 -8.77
N PHE A 89 9.19 7.64 -8.09
CA PHE A 89 10.58 7.34 -7.79
C PHE A 89 11.40 7.17 -9.08
N ASP A 90 10.92 6.33 -10.01
CA ASP A 90 11.59 6.08 -11.30
C ASP A 90 11.79 7.36 -12.13
N LYS A 91 10.75 8.21 -12.16
CA LYS A 91 10.82 9.53 -12.84
C LYS A 91 11.82 10.47 -12.17
N SER A 92 12.02 10.35 -10.86
CA SER A 92 12.96 11.19 -10.11
C SER A 92 14.41 10.72 -10.35
N CYS A 93 14.65 9.42 -10.33
CA CYS A 93 15.96 8.83 -10.64
C CYS A 93 16.38 9.07 -12.10
N SER A 94 15.46 8.93 -13.06
CA SER A 94 15.75 9.21 -14.47
C SER A 94 16.03 10.68 -14.78
N LYS A 95 15.49 11.61 -13.99
CA LYS A 95 15.84 13.04 -14.07
C LYS A 95 17.21 13.33 -13.48
N ALA A 96 17.57 12.68 -12.37
CA ALA A 96 18.87 12.84 -11.74
C ALA A 96 20.03 12.35 -12.63
N LEU A 97 19.81 11.33 -13.46
CA LEU A 97 20.79 10.80 -14.42
C LEU A 97 21.02 11.69 -15.66
N ARG A 98 20.20 12.73 -15.87
CA ARG A 98 20.31 13.67 -17.00
C ARG A 98 20.93 15.01 -16.62
N CYS A 99 21.31 15.19 -15.37
CA CYS A 99 22.04 16.36 -14.85
C CYS A 99 23.52 16.01 -14.66
#